data_AF-A5XC81-F1
#
_entry.id   AF-A5XC81-F1
#
_cell.length_a   1.000
_cell.length_b   1.000
_cell.length_c   1.000
_cell.angle_alpha   90.00
_cell.angle_beta   90.00
_cell.angle_gamma   90.00
#
_symmetry.space_group_name_H-M   'P 1'
#
loop_
_entity.id
_entity.type
_entity.pdbx_description
1 polymer ?
#
loop_
_entity_poly.entity_id
_entity_poly.type
_entity_poly.pdbx_seq_one_letter_code
_entity_poly.pdbx_strand_id
1 'polypeptide(L)' 'VRFDSDAPNPRGEPRAPWIEQEGPEYWDRETRNFKGAAQIYREDLNTLR' A
#
# COMPACT_ATOMS: atom_id res chain seq x y z
N VAL A 1 -8.56 2.38 -3.19
CA VAL A 1 -7.91 1.32 -2.39
C VAL A 1 -7.35 1.92 -1.10
N ARG A 2 -7.19 1.15 -0.03
CA ARG A 2 -6.55 1.59 1.23
C ARG A 2 -5.32 0.71 1.47
N PHE A 3 -4.24 1.28 1.97
CA PHE A 3 -3.11 0.52 2.49
C PHE A 3 -2.83 1.00 3.91
N ASP A 4 -2.71 0.06 4.84
CA ASP A 4 -2.41 0.33 6.24
C ASP A 4 -1.10 -0.37 6.60
N SER A 5 -0.06 0.42 6.85
CA SER A 5 1.27 -0.10 7.17
C SER A 5 1.35 -0.71 8.56
N ASP A 6 0.46 -0.32 9.47
CA ASP A 6 0.47 -0.76 10.87
C ASP A 6 -0.40 -2.00 11.10
N ALA A 7 -1.11 -2.47 10.07
CA ALA A 7 -1.91 -3.69 10.12
C ALA A 7 -1.02 -4.94 10.31
N PRO A 8 -1.51 -6.00 11.00
CA PRO A 8 -0.77 -7.25 11.20
C PRO A 8 -0.33 -7.94 9.89
N ASN A 9 -1.04 -7.67 8.79
CA ASN A 9 -0.69 -8.11 7.44
C ASN A 9 -0.91 -6.95 6.45
N PRO A 10 0.09 -6.09 6.21
CA PRO A 10 -0.05 -4.92 5.35
C PRO A 10 -0.24 -5.32 3.88
N ARG A 11 -1.45 -5.07 3.37
CA ARG A 11 -1.84 -5.29 1.96
C ARG A 11 -2.77 -4.19 1.48
N GLY A 12 -2.85 -4.01 0.17
CA GLY A 12 -3.87 -3.16 -0.43
C GLY A 12 -5.26 -3.76 -0.21
N GLU A 13 -6.17 -2.99 0.37
CA GLU A 13 -7.56 -3.37 0.58
C GLU A 13 -8.49 -2.64 -0.42
N PRO A 14 -9.41 -3.38 -1.06
CA PRO A 14 -10.45 -2.80 -1.91
C PRO A 14 -11.36 -1.88 -1.08
N ARG A 15 -11.67 -0.71 -1.63
CA ARG A 15 -12.54 0.30 -0.98
C ARG A 15 -13.86 0.52 -1.71
N ALA A 16 -14.05 -0.18 -2.83
CA ALA A 16 -15.22 -0.13 -3.67
C ALA A 16 -15.36 -1.46 -4.42
N PRO A 17 -16.58 -1.97 -4.66
CA PRO A 17 -16.78 -3.31 -5.23
C PRO A 17 -16.14 -3.53 -6.60
N TRP A 18 -16.00 -2.47 -7.41
CA TRP A 18 -15.44 -2.57 -8.75
C TRP A 18 -13.95 -2.95 -8.76
N ILE A 19 -13.22 -2.65 -7.70
CA ILE A 19 -11.78 -2.95 -7.62
C ILE A 19 -11.52 -4.39 -7.17
N GLU A 20 -12.52 -5.07 -6.58
CA GLU A 20 -12.41 -6.49 -6.19
C GLU A 20 -12.32 -7.44 -7.39
N GLN A 21 -12.67 -6.96 -8.59
CA GLN A 21 -12.55 -7.70 -9.85
C GLN A 21 -11.11 -7.79 -10.36
N GLU A 22 -10.20 -6.97 -9.82
CA GLU A 22 -8.79 -7.01 -10.18
C GLU A 22 -8.12 -8.27 -9.61
N GLY A 23 -7.30 -8.92 -10.45
CA GLY A 23 -6.64 -10.17 -10.12
C GLY A 23 -5.53 -10.03 -9.06
N PRO A 24 -5.04 -11.16 -8.54
CA PRO A 24 -3.99 -11.18 -7.51
C PRO A 24 -2.70 -10.46 -7.95
N GLU A 25 -2.34 -10.47 -9.24
CA GLU A 25 -1.16 -9.73 -9.71
C GLU A 25 -1.29 -8.21 -9.54
N TYR A 26 -2.50 -7.65 -9.72
CA TYR A 26 -2.76 -6.24 -9.48
C TYR A 26 -2.54 -5.91 -8.01
N TRP A 27 -3.12 -6.71 -7.11
CA TRP A 27 -3.02 -6.51 -5.66
C TRP A 27 -1.61 -6.69 -5.11
N ASP A 28 -0.84 -7.64 -5.65
CA ASP A 28 0.57 -7.82 -5.30
C ASP A 28 1.42 -6.62 -5.73
N ARG A 29 1.17 -6.09 -6.94
CA ARG A 29 1.85 -4.89 -7.44
C ARG A 29 1.52 -3.67 -6.59
N GLU A 30 0.24 -3.43 -6.32
CA GLU A 30 -0.21 -2.31 -5.49
C GLU A 30 0.38 -2.41 -4.07
N THR A 31 0.41 -3.61 -3.48
CA THR A 31 1.02 -3.83 -2.16
C THR A 31 2.51 -3.50 -2.15
N ARG A 32 3.26 -3.85 -3.20
CA ARG A 32 4.69 -3.46 -3.32
C ARG A 32 4.86 -1.95 -3.46
N ASN A 33 4.03 -1.30 -4.29
CA ASN A 33 4.06 0.15 -4.48
C ASN A 33 3.79 0.89 -3.16
N PHE A 34 2.78 0.48 -2.40
CA PHE A 34 2.48 1.10 -1.13
C PHE A 34 3.57 0.91 -0.08
N LYS A 35 4.20 -0.28 -0.03
CA LYS A 35 5.37 -0.51 0.84
C LYS A 35 6.54 0.40 0.48
N GLY A 36 6.83 0.58 -0.81
CA GLY A 36 7.87 1.49 -1.28
C GLY A 36 7.57 2.94 -0.93
N ALA A 37 6.33 3.40 -1.16
CA ALA A 37 5.90 4.74 -0.80
C ALA A 37 6.04 5.00 0.71
N ALA A 38 5.62 4.04 1.55
CA ALA A 38 5.75 4.15 3.00
C ALA A 38 7.22 4.29 3.45
N GLN A 39 8.16 3.59 2.80
CA GLN A 39 9.59 3.73 3.08
C GLN A 39 10.12 5.11 2.68
N ILE A 40 9.78 5.60 1.48
CA ILE A 40 10.18 6.93 1.00
C ILE A 40 9.67 8.02 1.94
N TYR A 41 8.38 7.99 2.29
CA TYR A 41 7.82 8.97 3.23
C TYR A 41 8.51 8.95 4.59
N ARG A 42 8.91 7.76 5.07
CA ARG A 42 9.66 7.64 6.32
C ARG A 42 11.06 8.26 6.21
N GLU A 43 11.76 8.06 5.11
CA GLU A 43 13.09 8.65 4.86
C GLU A 43 13.01 10.17 4.70
N ASP A 44 12.02 10.67 3.95
CA ASP A 44 11.78 12.10 3.78
C ASP A 44 11.49 12.78 5.12
N LEU A 45 10.65 12.18 5.97
CA LEU A 45 10.35 12.70 7.31
C LEU A 45 11.58 12.72 8.22
N ASN A 46 12.52 11.78 8.06
CA ASN A 46 13.79 11.82 8.79
C ASN A 46 14.75 12.88 8.24
N THR A 47 14.73 13.13 6.92
CA THR A 47 15.56 14.15 6.26
C THR A 47 15.11 15.56 6.61
N LEU A 48 13.81 15.78 6.77
CA LEU A 48 13.21 17.08 7.09
C LEU A 48 13.29 17.45 8.59
N ARG A 49 14.02 16.67 9.40
CA ARG A 49 14.07 16.79 10.86
C ARG A 49 15.31 17.54 11.33
#